data_AF-A0A8D8J9F1-F1
#
_entry.id   AF-A0A8D8J9F1-F1
#
_cell.length_a   1.000
_cell.length_b   1.000
_cell.length_c   1.000
_cell.angle_alpha   90.00
_cell.angle_beta   90.00
_cell.angle_gamma   90.00
#
_symmetry.space_group_name_H-M   'P 1'
#
loop_
_entity.id
_entity.type
_entity.pdbx_description
1 polymer ?
#
loop_
_entity_poly.entity_id
_entity_poly.type
_entity_poly.pdbx_seq_one_letter_code
_entity_poly.pdbx_strand_id
1 'polypeptide(L)'
;TFKKSCTANKMYHLEVLGVVVVMLAGSSFAYIVKDGNCSLVSANIPVLDNFNLEKYLGKWYEVERYEQDYERNLECVTAEYTRNVQDGSIDVKNKGFLAKKDAYASF
;
A
#
# COMPACT_ATOMS: atom_id res chain seq x y z
N THR A 1 -27.81 -60.72 25.38
CA THR A 1 -27.98 -59.27 25.58
C THR A 1 -26.67 -58.56 25.30
N PHE A 2 -26.69 -57.66 24.33
CA PHE A 2 -25.54 -56.93 23.77
C PHE A 2 -25.19 -55.71 24.66
N LYS A 3 -23.91 -55.45 24.92
CA LYS A 3 -23.40 -54.09 25.21
C LYS A 3 -21.93 -54.00 24.78
N LYS A 4 -21.70 -53.64 23.50
CA LYS A 4 -20.41 -53.09 23.07
C LYS A 4 -20.44 -51.59 23.41
N SER A 5 -19.52 -51.16 24.26
CA SER A 5 -19.35 -49.74 24.63
C SER A 5 -18.81 -48.97 23.43
N CYS A 6 -19.63 -48.10 22.85
CA CYS A 6 -19.24 -47.20 21.77
C CYS A 6 -18.68 -45.91 22.40
N THR A 7 -17.35 -45.83 22.57
CA THR A 7 -16.68 -44.61 23.04
C THR A 7 -15.45 -44.25 22.21
N ALA A 8 -15.43 -44.59 20.91
CA ALA A 8 -14.27 -44.31 20.05
C ALA A 8 -14.44 -43.07 19.11
N ASN A 9 -15.63 -42.48 18.99
CA ASN A 9 -15.88 -41.39 18.03
C ASN A 9 -15.74 -39.97 18.57
N LYS A 10 -15.64 -39.78 19.89
CA LYS A 10 -15.64 -38.42 20.48
C LYS A 10 -14.25 -37.77 20.57
N MET A 11 -13.19 -38.57 20.47
CA MET A 11 -11.80 -38.14 20.68
C MET A 11 -11.15 -37.57 19.40
N TYR A 12 -11.48 -38.11 18.21
CA TYR A 12 -10.95 -37.61 16.93
C TYR A 12 -11.53 -36.25 16.51
N HIS A 13 -12.79 -35.97 16.85
CA HIS A 13 -13.41 -34.68 16.51
C HIS A 13 -12.76 -33.50 17.23
N LEU A 14 -12.34 -33.66 18.49
CA LEU A 14 -11.74 -32.59 19.26
C LEU A 14 -10.30 -32.29 18.81
N GLU A 15 -9.54 -33.33 18.46
CA GLU A 15 -8.18 -33.15 17.92
C GLU A 15 -8.19 -32.56 16.50
N VAL A 16 -9.08 -33.03 15.61
CA VAL A 16 -9.23 -32.46 14.27
C VAL A 16 -9.70 -31.01 14.34
N LEU A 17 -10.62 -30.67 15.24
CA LEU A 17 -11.04 -29.29 15.46
C LEU A 17 -9.87 -28.42 15.96
N GLY A 18 -9.04 -28.93 16.87
CA GLY A 18 -7.84 -28.25 17.35
C GLY A 18 -6.85 -27.97 16.21
N VAL A 19 -6.60 -28.94 15.33
CA VAL A 19 -5.71 -28.78 14.18
C VAL A 19 -6.25 -27.75 13.18
N VAL A 20 -7.56 -27.75 12.91
CA VAL A 20 -8.21 -26.77 12.01
C VAL A 20 -8.12 -25.34 12.57
N VAL A 21 -8.30 -25.15 13.87
CA VAL A 21 -8.17 -23.84 14.53
C VAL A 21 -6.74 -23.31 14.44
N VAL A 22 -5.73 -24.18 14.62
CA VAL A 22 -4.31 -23.80 14.50
C VAL A 22 -3.94 -23.41 13.07
N MET A 23 -4.46 -24.11 12.06
CA MET A 23 -4.21 -23.74 10.65
C MET A 23 -4.85 -22.40 10.26
N LEU A 24 -6.04 -22.08 10.78
CA LEU A 24 -6.74 -20.81 10.50
C LEU A 24 -6.08 -19.60 11.21
N ALA A 25 -5.38 -19.82 12.32
CA ALA A 25 -4.69 -18.76 13.05
C ALA A 25 -3.30 -18.41 12.47
N GLY A 26 -2.71 -19.29 11.65
CA GLY A 26 -1.33 -19.16 11.16
C GLY A 26 -1.12 -18.30 9.92
N SER A 27 -2.17 -17.80 9.28
CA SER A 27 -2.09 -17.11 7.99
C SER A 27 -2.29 -15.59 8.09
N SER A 28 -1.70 -14.94 9.09
CA SER A 28 -1.57 -13.48 9.13
C SER A 28 -0.21 -13.06 8.61
N PHE A 29 -0.11 -12.81 7.30
CA PHE A 29 1.03 -12.09 6.73
C PHE A 29 0.89 -10.60 7.08
N ALA A 30 1.55 -10.17 8.15
CA ALA A 30 1.70 -8.75 8.43
C ALA A 30 2.91 -8.20 7.66
N TYR A 31 2.68 -7.27 6.73
CA TYR A 31 3.75 -6.53 6.09
C TYR A 31 4.14 -5.37 7.00
N ILE A 32 5.37 -5.39 7.51
CA ILE A 32 5.94 -4.26 8.23
C ILE A 32 6.55 -3.32 7.18
N VAL A 33 5.91 -2.17 6.93
CA VAL A 33 6.53 -1.07 6.19
C VAL A 33 7.58 -0.44 7.12
N LYS A 34 8.86 -0.67 6.81
CA LYS A 34 9.96 0.03 7.47
C LYS A 34 10.45 1.14 6.57
N ASP A 35 10.58 2.34 7.11
CA ASP A 35 11.32 3.41 6.46
C ASP A 35 12.79 2.98 6.36
N GLY A 36 13.18 2.52 5.18
CA GLY A 36 14.55 2.08 4.92
C GLY A 36 15.48 3.28 4.77
N ASN A 37 16.70 3.18 5.31
CA ASN A 37 17.81 4.07 4.97
C ASN A 37 18.40 3.71 3.58
N CYS A 38 17.53 3.43 2.61
CA CYS A 38 17.95 3.17 1.23
C CYS A 38 18.36 4.50 0.63
N SER A 39 19.67 4.79 0.62
CA SER A 39 20.16 5.82 -0.28
C SER A 39 19.80 5.36 -1.70
N LEU A 40 19.03 6.18 -2.43
CA LEU A 40 18.69 5.92 -3.83
C LEU A 40 19.95 5.64 -4.68
N VAL A 41 21.11 6.14 -4.25
CA VAL A 41 22.43 5.92 -4.83
C VAL A 41 22.92 4.49 -4.66
N SER A 42 22.67 3.83 -3.52
CA SER A 42 23.16 2.47 -3.25
C SER A 42 22.23 1.37 -3.75
N ALA A 43 20.97 1.70 -4.04
CA ALA A 43 19.95 0.73 -4.46
C ALA A 43 20.00 0.38 -5.97
N ASN A 44 20.85 1.06 -6.76
CA ASN A 44 20.98 0.87 -8.21
C ASN A 44 19.62 0.71 -8.92
N ILE A 45 18.69 1.62 -8.63
CA ILE A 45 17.34 1.58 -9.16
C ILE A 45 17.41 1.98 -10.64
N PRO A 46 16.90 1.16 -11.58
CA PRO A 46 16.93 1.49 -12.99
C PRO A 46 16.08 2.74 -13.27
N VAL A 47 16.60 3.64 -14.08
CA VAL A 47 15.94 4.89 -14.49
C VAL A 47 15.69 4.87 -16.00
N LEU A 48 14.72 5.66 -16.46
CA LEU A 48 14.41 5.77 -17.88
C LEU A 48 15.43 6.66 -18.60
N ASP A 49 16.21 6.07 -19.51
CA ASP A 49 17.10 6.81 -20.40
C ASP A 49 16.32 7.60 -21.46
N ASN A 50 16.90 8.72 -21.91
CA ASN A 50 16.30 9.60 -22.93
C ASN A 50 14.88 10.09 -22.57
N PHE A 51 14.67 10.41 -21.30
CA PHE A 51 13.41 10.91 -20.78
C PHE A 51 12.93 12.16 -21.55
N ASN A 52 11.70 12.10 -22.07
CA ASN A 52 11.08 13.21 -22.78
C ASN A 52 10.21 14.02 -21.81
N LEU A 53 10.76 15.14 -21.32
CA LEU A 53 10.10 16.01 -20.37
C LEU A 53 8.76 16.55 -20.86
N GLU A 54 8.68 16.97 -22.14
CA GLU A 54 7.47 17.60 -22.69
C GLU A 54 6.26 16.66 -22.67
N LYS A 55 6.48 15.34 -22.75
CA LYS A 55 5.42 14.34 -22.61
C LYS A 55 5.01 14.05 -21.17
N TYR A 56 5.84 14.45 -20.20
CA TYR A 56 5.61 14.22 -18.78
C TYR A 56 4.90 15.39 -18.10
N LEU A 57 4.99 16.59 -18.67
CA LEU A 57 4.28 17.77 -18.18
C LEU A 57 2.76 17.56 -18.19
N GLY A 58 2.08 18.31 -17.31
CA GLY A 58 0.64 18.24 -17.13
C GLY A 58 0.24 17.42 -15.91
N LYS A 59 -1.01 16.96 -15.91
CA LYS A 59 -1.68 16.38 -14.75
C LYS A 59 -1.58 14.86 -14.72
N TRP A 60 -1.13 14.35 -13.57
CA TRP A 60 -1.10 12.94 -13.22
C TRP A 60 -2.08 12.65 -12.10
N TYR A 61 -2.71 11.48 -12.16
CA TYR A 61 -3.57 10.97 -11.10
C TYR A 61 -2.80 9.92 -10.33
N GLU A 62 -2.78 10.07 -9.01
CA GLU A 62 -2.19 9.06 -8.15
C GLU A 62 -3.11 7.83 -8.12
N VAL A 63 -2.57 6.67 -8.49
CA VAL A 63 -3.30 5.40 -8.50
C VAL A 63 -3.03 4.64 -7.20
N GLU A 64 -1.77 4.57 -6.80
CA GLU A 64 -1.30 3.92 -5.57
C GLU A 64 -0.10 4.68 -5.00
N ARG A 65 0.06 4.64 -3.67
CA ARG A 65 1.21 5.19 -2.97
C ARG A 65 1.56 4.39 -1.73
N TYR A 66 2.78 4.58 -1.24
CA TYR A 66 3.08 4.31 0.16
C TYR A 66 2.53 5.44 1.01
N GLU A 67 1.99 5.11 2.18
CA GLU A 67 1.40 6.13 3.05
C GLU A 67 2.49 7.11 3.53
N GLN A 68 2.25 8.39 3.29
CA GLN A 68 3.09 9.50 3.76
C GLN A 68 2.25 10.41 4.66
N ASP A 69 2.85 10.93 5.72
CA ASP A 69 2.11 11.71 6.73
C ASP A 69 1.45 12.97 6.14
N TYR A 70 2.06 13.60 5.15
CA TYR A 70 1.53 14.81 4.51
C TYR A 70 0.37 14.55 3.54
N GLU A 71 0.14 13.29 3.16
CA GLU A 71 -0.96 12.90 2.25
C GLU A 71 -2.08 12.16 2.95
N ARG A 72 -1.97 12.02 4.27
CA ARG A 72 -2.86 11.18 5.07
C ARG A 72 -4.32 11.58 4.89
N ASN A 73 -5.15 10.61 4.54
CA ASN A 73 -6.58 10.76 4.27
C ASN A 73 -6.93 11.62 3.04
N LEU A 74 -5.96 11.95 2.17
CA LEU A 74 -6.27 12.54 0.87
C LEU A 74 -6.75 11.47 -0.10
N GLU A 75 -7.82 11.79 -0.81
CA GLU A 75 -8.38 11.01 -1.91
C GLU A 75 -8.27 11.81 -3.22
N CYS A 76 -8.40 11.12 -4.36
CA CYS A 76 -8.38 11.75 -5.69
C CYS A 76 -7.15 12.66 -5.90
N VAL A 77 -5.98 12.21 -5.44
CA VAL A 77 -4.75 13.00 -5.47
C VAL A 77 -4.25 13.15 -6.90
N THR A 78 -3.80 14.36 -7.22
CA THR A 78 -3.18 14.69 -8.50
C THR A 78 -1.89 15.46 -8.30
N ALA A 79 -0.93 15.23 -9.19
CA ALA A 79 0.29 16.04 -9.32
C ALA A 79 0.28 16.73 -10.69
N GLU A 80 0.48 18.05 -10.72
CA GLU A 80 0.59 18.83 -11.95
C GLU A 80 2.01 19.38 -12.11
N TYR A 81 2.67 18.94 -13.19
CA TYR A 81 4.04 19.32 -13.51
C TYR A 81 4.04 20.43 -14.56
N THR A 82 4.70 21.55 -14.25
CA THR A 82 4.84 22.68 -15.17
C THR A 82 6.29 23.12 -15.27
N ARG A 83 6.70 23.56 -16.47
CA ARG A 83 8.04 24.06 -16.70
C ARG A 83 8.11 25.57 -16.44
N ASN A 84 9.05 25.98 -15.61
CA ASN A 84 9.37 27.39 -15.42
C ASN A 84 10.18 27.88 -16.63
N VAL A 85 9.65 28.90 -17.33
CA VAL A 85 10.25 29.44 -18.55
C VAL A 85 11.49 30.30 -18.30
N GLN A 86 11.74 30.73 -17.06
CA GLN A 86 12.84 31.62 -16.71
C GLN A 86 14.15 30.87 -16.45
N ASP A 87 14.07 29.78 -15.66
CA ASP A 87 15.24 29.01 -15.21
C ASP A 87 15.21 27.54 -15.68
N GLY A 88 14.12 27.10 -16.31
CA GLY A 88 13.96 25.73 -16.80
C GLY A 88 13.63 24.71 -15.71
N SER A 89 13.41 25.13 -14.46
CA SER A 89 13.00 24.27 -13.35
C SER A 89 11.60 23.69 -13.56
N ILE A 90 11.27 22.62 -12.82
CA ILE A 90 9.96 21.98 -12.84
C ILE A 90 9.23 22.29 -11.55
N ASP A 91 8.11 22.99 -11.67
CA ASP A 91 7.18 23.20 -10.58
C ASP A 91 6.25 21.98 -10.47
N VAL A 92 5.98 21.58 -9.24
CA VAL A 92 5.05 20.49 -8.91
C VAL A 92 3.96 21.05 -8.01
N LYS A 93 2.71 20.84 -8.39
CA LYS A 93 1.55 21.21 -7.58
C LYS A 93 0.73 19.97 -7.28
N ASN A 94 0.73 19.56 -6.01
CA ASN A 94 -0.12 18.46 -5.57
C ASN A 94 -1.46 18.99 -5.06
N LYS A 95 -2.51 18.21 -5.30
CA LYS A 95 -3.86 18.51 -4.83
C LYS A 95 -4.59 17.21 -4.52
N GLY A 96 -5.28 17.17 -3.38
CA GLY A 96 -6.11 16.04 -2.96
C GLY A 96 -7.40 16.51 -2.28
N PHE A 97 -8.38 15.61 -2.17
CA PHE A 97 -9.64 15.84 -1.50
C PHE A 97 -9.62 15.28 -0.07
N LEU A 98 -10.03 16.09 0.91
CA LEU A 98 -10.19 15.69 2.32
C LEU A 98 -11.67 15.49 2.62
N ALA A 99 -12.14 14.24 2.57
CA ALA A 99 -13.54 13.90 2.82
C ALA A 99 -14.07 14.45 4.16
N LYS A 100 -13.25 14.40 5.21
CA LYS A 100 -13.62 14.91 6.56
C LYS A 100 -13.92 16.41 6.57
N LYS A 101 -13.30 17.19 5.68
CA LYS A 101 -13.45 18.64 5.59
C LYS A 101 -14.31 19.07 4.41
N ASP A 102 -14.74 18.13 3.57
CA ASP A 102 -15.42 18.38 2.29
C ASP A 102 -14.71 19.48 1.47
N ALA A 103 -13.39 19.35 1.35
CA ALA A 103 -12.55 20.40 0.77
C ALA A 103 -11.32 19.81 0.09
N TYR A 104 -10.83 20.53 -0.93
CA TYR A 104 -9.54 20.23 -1.52
C TYR A 104 -8.40 20.88 -0.73
N ALA A 105 -7.30 20.14 -0.58
CA ALA A 105 -6.05 20.63 -0.04
C ALA A 105 -4.98 20.60 -1.14
N SER A 106 -4.11 21.61 -1.15
CA SER A 106 -2.88 21.63 -1.94
C SER A 106 -1.68 21.57 -0.99
N PHE A 107 -0.64 20.85 -1.39
CA PHE A 107 0.54 20.56 -0.57
C PHE A 107 1.79 20.39 -1.45
#